data_AF-A0A2E6KMN5-F1
#
_entry.id   AF-A0A2E6KMN5-F1
#
_cell.length_a   1.000
_cell.length_b   1.000
_cell.length_c   1.000
_cell.angle_alpha   90.00
_cell.angle_beta   90.00
_cell.angle_gamma   90.00
#
_symmetry.space_group_name_H-M   'P 1'
#
loop_
_entity.id
_entity.type
_entity.pdbx_description
1 polymer ?
#
loop_
_entity_poly.entity_id
_entity_poly.type
_entity_poly.pdbx_seq_one_letter_code
_entity_poly.pdbx_strand_id
1 'polypeptide(L)'
;MILLRRIQVAVLLCSFPHPIFVHRLSAQANIWCGSFFLNNHLPFPDVLYILHTTHLAERLLVGSQIGQYLRAQREKKKEGDSAFTLRKVAEKIGVEPSYLSKIERGIERSPSEHVLNKLAALLDEDPDLLLAMAGKISSDLSAIIRKRPLLFAELIRQAKNLPDNAILRVVREVRDGSW
;
A
#
# COMPACT_ATOMS: atom_id res chain seq x y z
N MET A 1 15.23 3.09 40.63
CA MET A 1 15.48 4.15 39.62
C MET A 1 16.64 3.81 38.65
N ILE A 2 16.85 2.53 38.30
CA ILE A 2 17.89 2.06 37.34
C ILE A 2 17.26 1.21 36.22
N LEU A 3 16.09 0.60 36.46
CA LEU A 3 15.36 -0.24 35.50
C LEU A 3 14.72 0.56 34.35
N LEU A 4 14.24 1.78 34.63
CA LEU A 4 13.60 2.66 33.65
C LEU A 4 14.58 3.21 32.59
N ARG A 5 15.88 3.34 32.91
CA ARG A 5 16.89 3.78 31.93
C ARG A 5 17.31 2.70 30.95
N ARG A 6 17.15 1.40 31.26
CA ARG A 6 17.54 0.30 30.35
C ARG A 6 16.44 0.01 29.31
N ILE A 7 15.18 0.24 29.65
CA ILE A 7 14.04 0.09 28.72
C ILE A 7 14.07 1.17 27.64
N GLN A 8 14.50 2.39 27.98
CA GLN A 8 14.60 3.50 27.02
C GLN A 8 15.69 3.31 25.95
N VAL A 9 16.74 2.51 26.22
CA VAL A 9 17.82 2.27 25.25
C VAL A 9 17.46 1.18 24.24
N ALA A 10 16.67 0.17 24.63
CA ALA A 10 16.26 -0.90 23.72
C ALA A 10 15.25 -0.43 22.65
N VAL A 11 14.37 0.50 23.00
CA VAL A 11 13.39 1.08 22.06
C VAL A 11 14.04 2.03 21.06
N LEU A 12 15.14 2.70 21.44
CA LEU A 12 15.84 3.63 20.56
C LEU A 12 16.61 2.94 19.43
N LEU A 13 17.17 1.75 19.66
CA LEU A 13 17.99 1.04 18.67
C LEU A 13 17.16 0.37 17.55
N CYS A 14 15.86 0.17 17.74
CA CYS A 14 14.97 -0.40 16.71
C CYS A 14 14.30 0.67 15.82
N SER A 15 14.45 1.96 16.14
CA SER A 15 13.70 3.03 15.47
C SER A 15 14.46 3.74 14.34
N PHE A 16 15.73 3.41 14.08
CA PHE A 16 16.52 3.99 12.98
C PHE A 16 17.45 2.95 12.35
N PRO A 17 17.11 2.35 11.20
CA PRO A 17 18.09 1.65 10.39
C PRO A 17 18.78 2.67 9.49
N HIS A 18 20.03 3.03 9.81
CA HIS A 18 20.93 3.57 8.79
C HIS A 18 21.46 2.41 7.92
N PRO A 19 21.57 2.59 6.60
CA PRO A 19 21.71 1.48 5.66
C PRO A 19 23.19 1.07 5.51
N ILE A 20 23.84 0.57 6.57
CA ILE A 20 25.20 0.01 6.44
C ILE A 20 25.38 -1.34 7.15
N PHE A 21 24.45 -1.80 8.00
CA PHE A 21 24.69 -2.99 8.82
C PHE A 21 23.59 -4.07 8.72
N VAL A 22 23.29 -4.51 7.49
CA VAL A 22 22.39 -5.65 7.25
C VAL A 22 23.18 -6.78 6.60
N HIS A 23 24.11 -7.42 7.32
CA HIS A 23 24.63 -8.71 6.86
C HIS A 23 25.20 -9.65 7.94
N ARG A 24 25.11 -9.34 9.24
CA ARG A 24 25.73 -10.20 10.26
C ARG A 24 24.98 -10.40 11.58
N LEU A 25 23.65 -10.39 11.57
CA LEU A 25 22.85 -10.67 12.78
C LEU A 25 21.57 -11.48 12.48
N SER A 26 21.65 -12.52 11.66
CA SER A 26 20.54 -13.48 11.51
C SER A 26 20.62 -14.68 12.47
N ALA A 27 21.73 -14.89 13.17
CA ALA A 27 21.93 -16.10 13.99
C ALA A 27 21.89 -15.89 15.52
N GLN A 28 22.18 -14.68 16.03
CA GLN A 28 22.22 -14.43 17.49
C GLN A 28 20.96 -13.76 18.05
N ALA A 29 20.10 -13.17 17.21
CA ALA A 29 18.81 -12.61 17.65
C ALA A 29 17.84 -13.68 18.19
N ASN A 30 17.93 -14.91 17.68
CA ASN A 30 17.06 -16.02 18.11
C ASN A 30 17.45 -16.61 19.48
N ILE A 31 18.67 -16.39 19.96
CA ILE A 31 19.13 -16.99 21.23
C ILE A 31 18.72 -16.10 22.41
N TRP A 32 18.72 -14.77 22.24
CA TRP A 32 18.37 -13.86 23.34
C TRP A 32 16.87 -13.70 23.57
N CYS A 33 16.04 -13.96 22.55
CA CYS A 33 14.58 -13.93 22.70
C CYS A 33 14.04 -15.17 23.45
N GLY A 34 14.69 -16.33 23.33
CA GLY A 34 14.23 -17.57 23.96
C GLY A 34 14.44 -17.63 25.48
N SER A 35 15.57 -17.16 25.99
CA SER A 35 15.90 -17.32 27.42
C SER A 35 15.23 -16.31 28.34
N PHE A 36 14.72 -15.19 27.83
CA PHE A 36 13.97 -14.22 28.66
C PHE A 36 12.53 -14.70 28.95
N PHE A 37 11.98 -15.58 28.12
CA PHE A 37 10.58 -16.04 28.22
C PHE A 37 10.35 -17.24 29.16
N LEU A 38 11.40 -17.92 29.62
CA LEU A 38 11.25 -19.16 30.41
C LEU A 38 11.16 -18.97 31.93
N ASN A 39 11.54 -17.81 32.49
CA ASN A 39 11.70 -17.64 33.94
C ASN A 39 10.89 -16.51 34.59
N ASN A 40 9.96 -15.87 33.88
CA ASN A 40 9.02 -14.94 34.50
C ASN A 40 7.62 -15.24 33.98
N HIS A 41 6.77 -15.72 34.88
CA HIS A 41 5.33 -15.83 34.68
C HIS A 41 4.74 -14.42 34.48
N LEU A 42 4.84 -13.91 33.27
CA LEU A 42 4.12 -12.71 32.84
C LEU A 42 2.74 -13.17 32.35
N PRO A 43 1.64 -12.50 32.74
CA PRO A 43 0.36 -12.74 32.11
C PRO A 43 0.51 -12.27 30.66
N PHE A 44 0.39 -13.21 29.71
CA PHE A 44 0.41 -12.92 28.28
C PHE A 44 -0.52 -11.74 27.95
N PRO A 45 -0.03 -10.64 27.34
CA PRO A 45 -0.85 -9.84 26.47
C PRO A 45 -0.58 -10.31 25.05
N ASP A 46 -1.52 -11.10 24.55
CA ASP A 46 -1.98 -11.09 23.16
C ASP A 46 -0.92 -11.02 22.05
N VAL A 47 -0.68 -12.19 21.43
CA VAL A 47 -0.14 -12.35 20.06
C VAL A 47 -0.86 -11.42 19.05
N LEU A 48 -2.10 -11.02 19.37
CA LEU A 48 -2.91 -10.03 18.64
C LEU A 48 -2.22 -8.66 18.49
N TYR A 49 -1.39 -8.22 19.44
CA TYR A 49 -0.74 -6.90 19.39
C TYR A 49 0.38 -6.83 18.33
N ILE A 50 1.10 -7.94 18.11
CA ILE A 50 2.20 -8.00 17.14
C ILE A 50 1.68 -8.17 15.70
N LEU A 51 0.61 -8.94 15.50
CA LEU A 51 -0.02 -9.09 14.17
C LEU A 51 -0.83 -7.85 13.75
N HIS A 52 -1.42 -7.12 14.70
CA HIS A 52 -2.14 -5.88 14.41
C HIS A 52 -1.16 -4.76 14.01
N THR A 53 0.00 -4.66 14.64
CA THR A 53 0.98 -3.58 14.37
C THR A 53 1.69 -3.72 13.02
N THR A 54 1.98 -4.94 12.56
CA THR A 54 2.59 -5.17 11.23
C THR A 54 1.63 -4.88 10.07
N HIS A 55 0.38 -5.35 10.16
CA HIS A 55 -0.63 -5.09 9.14
C HIS A 55 -1.12 -3.62 9.14
N LEU A 56 -1.11 -2.95 10.30
CA LEU A 56 -1.32 -1.50 10.36
C LEU A 56 -0.19 -0.71 9.70
N ALA A 57 1.07 -1.12 9.88
CA ALA A 57 2.21 -0.46 9.23
C ALA A 57 2.14 -0.58 7.70
N GLU A 58 1.80 -1.76 7.16
CA GLU A 58 1.58 -1.96 5.73
C GLU A 58 0.42 -1.11 5.20
N ARG A 59 -0.71 -1.08 5.91
CA ARG A 59 -1.86 -0.23 5.56
C ARG A 59 -1.59 1.28 5.68
N LEU A 60 -0.71 1.69 6.59
CA LEU A 60 -0.29 3.08 6.75
C LEU A 60 0.61 3.55 5.59
N LEU A 61 1.41 2.65 5.02
CA LEU A 61 2.29 2.96 3.89
C LEU A 61 1.53 3.14 2.58
N VAL A 62 0.54 2.30 2.28
CA VAL A 62 -0.21 2.31 1.01
C VAL A 62 -0.91 3.65 0.73
N GLY A 63 -1.63 4.22 1.71
CA GLY A 63 -2.34 5.49 1.53
C GLY A 63 -1.42 6.70 1.28
N SER A 64 -0.18 6.63 1.77
CA SER A 64 0.81 7.69 1.57
C SER A 64 1.42 7.69 0.16
N GLN A 65 1.54 6.53 -0.48
CA GLN A 65 2.20 6.39 -1.77
C GLN A 65 1.35 6.98 -2.91
N ILE A 66 0.04 6.70 -2.93
CA ILE A 66 -0.85 7.25 -3.96
C ILE A 66 -0.98 8.76 -3.87
N GLY A 67 -1.06 9.33 -2.66
CA GLY A 67 -1.15 10.78 -2.48
C GLY A 67 0.06 11.52 -3.04
N GLN A 68 1.26 11.02 -2.73
CA GLN A 68 2.52 11.57 -3.25
C GLN A 68 2.62 11.41 -4.77
N TYR A 69 2.22 10.25 -5.30
CA TYR A 69 2.16 9.99 -6.74
C TYR A 69 1.25 10.98 -7.47
N LEU A 70 0.00 11.13 -7.01
CA LEU A 70 -0.97 12.06 -7.58
C LEU A 70 -0.46 13.50 -7.57
N ARG A 71 0.17 13.93 -6.46
CA ARG A 71 0.78 15.25 -6.36
C ARG A 71 1.90 15.43 -7.37
N ALA A 72 2.79 14.45 -7.51
CA ALA A 72 3.90 14.50 -8.45
C ALA A 72 3.39 14.63 -9.89
N GLN A 73 2.40 13.83 -10.30
CA GLN A 73 1.81 13.90 -11.63
C GLN A 73 1.11 15.24 -11.89
N ARG A 74 0.38 15.76 -10.88
CA ARG A 74 -0.25 17.07 -10.98
C ARG A 74 0.76 18.20 -11.12
N GLU A 75 1.82 18.23 -10.30
CA GLU A 75 2.84 19.29 -10.39
C GLU A 75 3.61 19.20 -11.72
N LYS A 76 3.92 18.00 -12.22
CA LYS A 76 4.52 17.81 -13.54
C LYS A 76 3.66 18.41 -14.66
N LYS A 77 2.34 18.17 -14.65
CA LYS A 77 1.44 18.81 -15.62
C LYS A 77 1.31 20.32 -15.41
N LYS A 78 1.43 20.79 -14.17
CA LYS A 78 1.35 22.22 -13.83
C LYS A 78 2.52 23.03 -14.38
N GLU A 79 3.70 22.43 -14.53
CA GLU A 79 4.85 23.06 -15.20
C GLU A 79 4.51 23.46 -16.65
N GLY A 80 3.70 22.65 -17.36
CA GLY A 80 3.25 22.94 -18.72
C GLY A 80 1.92 23.69 -18.82
N ASP A 81 1.05 23.57 -17.81
CA ASP A 81 -0.29 24.17 -17.82
C ASP A 81 -0.76 24.60 -16.42
N SER A 82 -0.97 25.91 -16.24
CA SER A 82 -1.49 26.50 -15.00
C SER A 82 -2.89 26.01 -14.59
N ALA A 83 -3.59 25.26 -15.45
CA ALA A 83 -4.85 24.60 -15.13
C ALA A 83 -4.70 23.43 -14.15
N PHE A 84 -3.47 22.95 -13.88
CA PHE A 84 -3.19 21.85 -12.94
C PHE A 84 -2.81 22.30 -11.53
N THR A 85 -3.16 23.54 -11.16
CA THR A 85 -3.11 23.94 -9.73
C THR A 85 -4.08 23.10 -8.89
N LEU A 86 -3.76 22.89 -7.62
CA LEU A 86 -4.58 22.09 -6.69
C LEU A 86 -6.06 22.54 -6.67
N ARG A 87 -6.32 23.86 -6.63
CA ARG A 87 -7.70 24.38 -6.64
C ARG A 87 -8.45 24.08 -7.94
N LYS A 88 -7.81 24.32 -9.10
CA LYS A 88 -8.44 24.07 -10.41
C LYS A 88 -8.65 22.58 -10.66
N VAL A 89 -7.73 21.73 -10.23
CA VAL A 89 -7.90 20.26 -10.33
C VAL A 89 -9.05 19.80 -9.44
N ALA A 90 -9.11 20.27 -8.19
CA ALA A 90 -10.21 19.96 -7.29
C ALA A 90 -11.57 20.36 -7.87
N GLU A 91 -11.65 21.57 -8.45
CA GLU A 91 -12.83 22.07 -9.15
C GLU A 91 -13.23 21.17 -10.34
N LYS A 92 -12.28 20.83 -11.23
CA LYS A 92 -12.52 19.97 -12.40
C LYS A 92 -13.04 18.58 -12.02
N ILE A 93 -12.53 18.00 -10.94
CA ILE A 93 -13.00 16.69 -10.46
C ILE A 93 -14.26 16.80 -9.58
N GLY A 94 -14.71 18.02 -9.26
CA GLY A 94 -15.91 18.29 -8.48
C GLY A 94 -15.76 17.95 -6.99
N VAL A 95 -14.59 18.23 -6.41
CA VAL A 95 -14.33 18.06 -4.98
C VAL A 95 -13.80 19.35 -4.36
N GLU A 96 -13.87 19.44 -3.04
CA GLU A 96 -13.37 20.58 -2.29
C GLU A 96 -11.82 20.58 -2.25
N PRO A 97 -11.14 21.74 -2.39
CA PRO A 97 -9.67 21.79 -2.43
C PRO A 97 -8.98 21.19 -1.19
N SER A 98 -9.55 21.34 0.02
CA SER A 98 -8.97 20.72 1.21
C SER A 98 -9.06 19.18 1.14
N TYR A 99 -10.09 18.62 0.52
CA TYR A 99 -10.19 17.18 0.28
C TYR A 99 -9.07 16.67 -0.62
N LEU A 100 -8.84 17.30 -1.79
CA LEU A 100 -7.71 16.93 -2.65
C LEU A 100 -6.36 17.11 -1.93
N SER A 101 -6.22 18.16 -1.12
CA SER A 101 -5.02 18.36 -0.28
C SER A 101 -4.83 17.25 0.75
N LYS A 102 -5.90 16.71 1.34
CA LYS A 102 -5.81 15.56 2.27
C LYS A 102 -5.38 14.30 1.54
N ILE A 103 -5.88 14.07 0.32
CA ILE A 103 -5.46 12.95 -0.54
C ILE A 103 -3.97 13.07 -0.86
N GLU A 104 -3.52 14.20 -1.41
CA GLU A 104 -2.12 14.40 -1.81
C GLU A 104 -1.12 14.29 -0.65
N ARG A 105 -1.57 14.52 0.59
CA ARG A 105 -0.76 14.37 1.82
C ARG A 105 -0.87 12.99 2.46
N GLY A 106 -1.68 12.08 1.91
CA GLY A 106 -1.92 10.75 2.48
C GLY A 106 -2.73 10.77 3.79
N ILE A 107 -3.41 11.88 4.09
CA ILE A 107 -4.32 11.98 5.25
C ILE A 107 -5.64 11.26 4.94
N GLU A 108 -6.15 11.46 3.72
CA GLU A 108 -7.26 10.67 3.21
C GLU A 108 -6.72 9.35 2.68
N ARG A 109 -7.04 8.25 3.38
CA ARG A 109 -6.42 6.93 3.15
C ARG A 109 -7.11 6.12 2.07
N SER A 110 -8.38 6.42 1.79
CA SER A 110 -9.18 5.58 0.90
C SER A 110 -10.09 6.45 0.01
N PRO A 111 -9.51 7.22 -0.93
CA PRO A 111 -10.28 8.03 -1.87
C PRO A 111 -11.28 7.17 -2.65
N SER A 112 -12.48 7.67 -2.93
CA SER A 112 -13.49 6.88 -3.63
C SER A 112 -13.06 6.52 -5.06
N GLU A 113 -13.55 5.39 -5.58
CA GLU A 113 -13.29 4.98 -6.98
C GLU A 113 -13.66 6.08 -7.98
N HIS A 114 -14.78 6.77 -7.75
CA HIS A 114 -15.20 7.92 -8.55
C HIS A 114 -14.15 9.04 -8.60
N VAL A 115 -13.55 9.38 -7.46
CA VAL A 115 -12.51 10.42 -7.38
C VAL A 115 -11.25 9.95 -8.07
N LEU A 116 -10.84 8.70 -7.88
CA LEU A 116 -9.67 8.12 -8.51
C LEU A 116 -9.82 8.05 -10.04
N ASN A 117 -10.99 7.65 -10.55
CA ASN A 117 -11.27 7.62 -11.99
C ASN A 117 -11.23 9.02 -12.61
N LYS A 118 -11.77 10.03 -11.93
CA LYS A 118 -11.70 11.43 -12.40
C LYS A 118 -10.27 11.96 -12.40
N LEU A 119 -9.48 11.63 -11.36
CA LEU A 119 -8.07 11.98 -11.30
C LEU A 119 -7.28 11.27 -12.40
N ALA A 120 -7.54 9.98 -12.65
CA ALA A 120 -6.93 9.21 -13.72
C ALA A 120 -7.14 9.89 -15.08
N ALA A 121 -8.40 10.17 -15.41
CA ALA A 121 -8.77 10.82 -16.67
C ALA A 121 -8.12 12.20 -16.85
N LEU A 122 -8.08 13.01 -15.78
CA LEU A 122 -7.50 14.36 -15.85
C LEU A 122 -5.96 14.33 -15.90
N LEU A 123 -5.33 13.41 -15.18
CA LEU A 123 -3.89 13.25 -15.10
C LEU A 123 -3.32 12.33 -16.19
N ASP A 124 -4.16 11.79 -17.07
CA ASP A 124 -3.75 10.85 -18.14
C ASP A 124 -3.02 9.62 -17.57
N GLU A 125 -3.59 9.09 -16.50
CA GLU A 125 -3.11 7.92 -15.77
C GLU A 125 -4.09 6.76 -15.95
N ASP A 126 -3.60 5.53 -15.75
CA ASP A 126 -4.45 4.35 -15.75
C ASP A 126 -5.31 4.27 -14.46
N PRO A 127 -6.64 4.13 -14.56
CA PRO A 127 -7.51 4.09 -13.39
C PRO A 127 -7.30 2.83 -12.53
N ASP A 128 -7.02 1.68 -13.14
CA ASP A 128 -6.77 0.43 -12.42
C ASP A 128 -5.43 0.50 -11.66
N LEU A 129 -4.42 1.18 -12.20
CA LEU A 129 -3.18 1.50 -11.49
C LEU A 129 -3.47 2.34 -10.24
N LEU A 130 -4.20 3.45 -10.37
CA LEU A 130 -4.53 4.30 -9.22
C LEU A 130 -5.36 3.57 -8.17
N LEU A 131 -6.33 2.75 -8.60
CA LEU A 131 -7.13 1.92 -7.70
C LEU A 131 -6.23 0.90 -6.97
N ALA A 132 -5.34 0.22 -7.68
CA ALA A 132 -4.41 -0.74 -7.10
C ALA A 132 -3.47 -0.07 -6.07
N MET A 133 -2.95 1.13 -6.37
CA MET A 133 -2.16 1.93 -5.42
C MET A 133 -2.96 2.36 -4.19
N ALA A 134 -4.28 2.48 -4.29
CA ALA A 134 -5.19 2.72 -3.16
C ALA A 134 -5.61 1.42 -2.44
N GLY A 135 -5.08 0.25 -2.84
CA GLY A 135 -5.48 -1.05 -2.30
C GLY A 135 -6.90 -1.46 -2.70
N LYS A 136 -7.37 -0.99 -3.85
CA LYS A 136 -8.72 -1.24 -4.40
C LYS A 136 -8.62 -1.93 -5.76
N ILE A 137 -9.73 -2.54 -6.14
CA ILE A 137 -10.00 -2.99 -7.51
C ILE A 137 -11.26 -2.28 -8.00
N SER A 138 -11.40 -2.08 -9.30
CA SER A 138 -12.59 -1.45 -9.88
C SER A 138 -13.86 -2.25 -9.58
N SER A 139 -14.97 -1.53 -9.49
CA SER A 139 -16.30 -2.10 -9.28
C SER A 139 -16.69 -3.06 -10.42
N ASP A 140 -16.28 -2.76 -11.65
CA ASP A 140 -16.44 -3.62 -12.81
C ASP A 140 -15.65 -4.93 -12.67
N LEU A 141 -14.36 -4.87 -12.34
CA LEU A 141 -13.54 -6.07 -12.11
C LEU A 141 -14.12 -6.93 -10.98
N SER A 142 -14.59 -6.29 -9.90
CA SER A 142 -15.30 -6.98 -8.82
C SER A 142 -16.57 -7.69 -9.31
N ALA A 143 -17.35 -7.05 -10.20
CA ALA A 143 -18.54 -7.65 -10.78
C ALA A 143 -18.21 -8.83 -11.70
N ILE A 144 -17.14 -8.73 -12.49
CA ILE A 144 -16.62 -9.82 -13.34
C ILE A 144 -16.23 -11.02 -12.50
N ILE A 145 -15.45 -10.82 -11.43
CA ILE A 145 -15.02 -11.89 -10.52
C ILE A 145 -16.24 -12.57 -9.88
N ARG A 146 -17.24 -11.80 -9.46
CA ARG A 146 -18.47 -12.32 -8.83
C ARG A 146 -19.31 -13.19 -9.75
N LYS A 147 -19.19 -13.07 -11.09
CA LYS A 147 -19.91 -13.95 -12.03
C LYS A 147 -19.44 -15.40 -11.94
N ARG A 148 -18.15 -15.64 -11.65
CA ARG A 148 -17.54 -16.97 -11.58
C ARG A 148 -16.47 -17.02 -10.48
N PRO A 149 -16.87 -16.92 -9.20
CA PRO A 149 -15.93 -16.65 -8.11
C PRO A 149 -14.90 -17.77 -7.92
N LEU A 150 -15.31 -19.04 -8.05
CA LEU A 150 -14.38 -20.17 -7.91
C LEU A 150 -13.36 -20.24 -9.04
N LEU A 151 -13.81 -20.05 -10.29
CA LEU A 151 -12.94 -20.11 -11.47
C LEU A 151 -11.92 -18.96 -11.47
N PHE A 152 -12.36 -17.73 -11.20
CA PHE A 152 -11.45 -16.59 -11.11
C PHE A 152 -10.51 -16.68 -9.90
N ALA A 153 -10.99 -17.18 -8.76
CA ALA A 153 -10.13 -17.39 -7.60
C ALA A 153 -9.00 -18.39 -7.91
N GLU A 154 -9.33 -19.49 -8.58
CA GLU A 154 -8.33 -20.48 -8.99
C GLU A 154 -7.32 -19.87 -9.98
N LEU A 155 -7.80 -19.23 -11.05
CA LEU A 155 -6.96 -18.56 -12.04
C LEU A 155 -5.99 -17.55 -11.41
N ILE A 156 -6.51 -16.63 -10.58
CA ILE A 156 -5.71 -15.57 -9.95
C ILE A 156 -4.68 -16.15 -8.97
N ARG A 157 -5.04 -17.20 -8.22
CA ARG A 157 -4.11 -17.86 -7.30
C ARG A 157 -2.99 -18.58 -8.03
N GLN A 158 -3.28 -19.24 -9.14
CA GLN A 158 -2.26 -19.87 -9.99
C GLN A 158 -1.34 -18.81 -10.62
N ALA A 159 -1.91 -17.68 -11.04
CA ALA A 159 -1.15 -16.58 -11.64
C ALA A 159 -0.16 -15.91 -10.68
N LYS A 160 -0.36 -16.01 -9.36
CA LYS A 160 0.47 -15.35 -8.32
C LYS A 160 1.97 -15.57 -8.49
N ASN A 161 2.38 -16.78 -8.88
CA ASN A 161 3.80 -17.15 -8.96
C ASN A 161 4.28 -17.28 -10.42
N LEU A 162 3.46 -16.88 -11.39
CA LEU A 162 3.85 -16.89 -12.79
C LEU A 162 4.71 -15.65 -13.11
N PRO A 163 5.74 -15.78 -13.95
CA PRO A 163 6.45 -14.62 -14.48
C PRO A 163 5.54 -13.80 -15.41
N ASP A 164 5.77 -12.49 -15.49
CA ASP A 164 4.95 -11.57 -16.28
C ASP A 164 4.74 -12.02 -17.73
N ASN A 165 5.77 -12.58 -18.37
CA ASN A 165 5.68 -13.08 -19.74
C ASN A 165 4.70 -14.26 -19.90
N ALA A 166 4.52 -15.09 -18.87
CA ALA A 166 3.54 -16.17 -18.87
C ALA A 166 2.12 -15.61 -18.72
N ILE A 167 1.92 -14.61 -17.84
CA ILE A 167 0.63 -13.91 -17.70
C ILE A 167 0.26 -13.20 -19.00
N LEU A 168 1.22 -12.50 -19.62
CA LEU A 168 1.02 -11.81 -20.91
C LEU A 168 0.61 -12.78 -22.03
N ARG A 169 1.11 -14.02 -22.02
CA ARG A 169 0.67 -15.04 -22.97
C ARG A 169 -0.80 -15.38 -22.77
N VAL A 170 -1.22 -15.69 -21.55
CA VAL A 170 -2.63 -16.00 -21.22
C VAL A 170 -3.54 -14.83 -21.58
N VAL A 171 -3.14 -13.59 -21.27
CA VAL A 171 -3.90 -12.39 -21.62
C VAL A 171 -4.06 -12.24 -23.14
N ARG A 172 -3.00 -12.50 -23.92
CA ARG A 172 -3.07 -12.46 -25.39
C ARG A 172 -3.96 -13.56 -25.93
N GLU A 173 -3.82 -14.79 -25.44
CA GLU A 173 -4.67 -15.90 -25.85
C GLU A 173 -6.16 -15.54 -25.64
N VAL A 174 -6.52 -15.03 -24.45
CA VAL A 174 -7.87 -14.60 -24.05
C VAL A 174 -8.35 -13.30 -24.72
N ARG A 175 -7.46 -12.48 -25.26
CA ARG A 175 -7.85 -11.28 -26.02
C ARG A 175 -8.06 -11.60 -27.49
N ASP A 176 -7.21 -12.46 -28.05
CA ASP A 176 -7.08 -12.63 -29.50
C ASP A 176 -7.99 -13.75 -30.05
N GLY A 177 -8.76 -14.43 -29.18
CA GLY A 177 -9.74 -15.44 -29.58
C GLY A 177 -9.18 -16.86 -29.70
N SER A 178 -7.97 -17.13 -29.20
CA SER A 178 -7.27 -18.40 -29.42
C SER A 178 -7.48 -19.38 -28.25
N TRP A 179 -8.74 -19.65 -27.88
CA TRP A 179 -9.16 -20.59 -26.83
C TRP A 179 -10.19 -21.60 -27.30
#